data_AF-A0A7S4VWQ5-F1
#
_entry.id   AF-A0A7S4VWQ5-F1
#
_cell.length_a   1.000
_cell.length_b   1.000
_cell.length_c   1.000
_cell.angle_alpha   90.00
_cell.angle_beta   90.00
_cell.angle_gamma   90.00
#
_symmetry.space_group_name_H-M   'P 1'
#
loop_
_entity.id
_entity.type
_entity.pdbx_description
1 polymer ?
#
loop_
_entity_poly.entity_id
_entity_poly.type
_entity_poly.pdbx_seq_one_letter_code
_entity_poly.pdbx_strand_id
1 'polypeptide(L)'
;MSSVIVKPAKELNASMIKFLPELDSDYARFPMNYEKWCHPKDKGPKGEPCYIKSEDVGIKKDYVYCKAGTFGPGYYSLMTRISYVNLYSKHDSNATGFCGCACNAADRRLLDEHDDVKRLLYGRQMSPRPNDTAAEKRAMDESHGMATAAYAGDNPGEFLPGFIRQDQTKSNCKS
;
A
#
# COMPACT_ATOMS: atom_id res chain seq x y z
N MET A 1 8.24 10.49 -9.69
CA MET A 1 7.70 9.21 -10.16
C MET A 1 6.21 9.41 -10.42
N SER A 2 5.76 9.26 -11.65
CA SER A 2 4.35 9.35 -12.05
C SER A 2 3.55 8.28 -11.29
N SER A 3 2.58 8.71 -10.46
CA SER A 3 1.88 7.86 -9.49
C SER A 3 0.73 7.04 -10.07
N VAL A 4 0.50 7.11 -11.38
CA VAL A 4 -0.65 6.45 -12.02
C VAL A 4 -0.18 5.08 -12.49
N ILE A 5 -0.70 4.02 -11.89
CA ILE A 5 -0.56 2.68 -12.46
C ILE A 5 -1.39 2.67 -13.74
N VAL A 6 -0.75 2.87 -14.90
CA VAL A 6 -1.43 3.00 -16.21
C VAL A 6 -1.85 1.64 -16.78
N LYS A 7 -1.37 0.53 -16.20
CA LYS A 7 -1.62 -0.82 -16.70
C LYS A 7 -3.07 -1.28 -16.45
N PRO A 8 -3.65 -2.07 -17.36
CA PRO A 8 -4.99 -2.62 -17.15
C PRO A 8 -5.02 -3.55 -15.94
N ALA A 9 -6.12 -3.53 -15.19
CA ALA A 9 -6.31 -4.31 -13.96
C ALA A 9 -5.97 -5.81 -14.10
N LYS A 10 -6.20 -6.40 -15.28
CA LYS A 10 -5.90 -7.81 -15.54
C LYS A 10 -4.39 -8.10 -15.54
N GLU A 11 -3.60 -7.23 -16.15
CA GLU A 11 -2.14 -7.37 -16.19
C GLU A 11 -1.54 -7.17 -14.81
N LEU A 12 -2.02 -6.15 -14.08
CA LEU A 12 -1.55 -5.88 -12.72
C LEU A 12 -1.84 -7.05 -11.77
N ASN A 13 -3.06 -7.61 -11.82
CA ASN A 13 -3.41 -8.79 -11.02
C ASN A 13 -2.53 -10.00 -11.39
N ALA A 14 -2.23 -10.21 -12.67
CA ALA A 14 -1.33 -11.29 -13.09
C ALA A 14 0.10 -11.08 -12.56
N SER A 15 0.63 -9.86 -12.63
CA SER A 15 1.94 -9.51 -12.05
C SER A 15 1.95 -9.68 -10.53
N MET A 16 0.88 -9.31 -9.84
CA MET A 16 0.75 -9.52 -8.39
C MET A 16 0.85 -11.01 -8.03
N ILE A 17 0.10 -11.87 -8.72
CA ILE A 17 0.11 -13.32 -8.48
C ILE A 17 1.48 -13.92 -8.80
N LYS A 18 2.16 -13.43 -9.83
CA LYS A 18 3.51 -13.87 -10.23
C LYS A 18 4.55 -13.65 -9.13
N PHE A 19 4.54 -12.49 -8.45
CA PHE A 19 5.50 -12.20 -7.37
C PHE A 19 5.02 -12.69 -6.00
N LEU A 20 3.72 -12.65 -5.76
CA LEU A 20 3.09 -12.98 -4.49
C LEU A 20 1.84 -13.85 -4.76
N PRO A 21 1.96 -15.19 -4.78
CA PRO A 21 0.82 -16.07 -5.02
C PRO A 21 -0.29 -15.94 -3.96
N GLU A 22 0.03 -15.38 -2.80
CA GLU A 22 -0.93 -15.05 -1.73
C GLU A 22 -1.97 -14.00 -2.17
N LEU A 23 -1.67 -13.19 -3.19
CA LEU A 23 -2.58 -12.18 -3.73
C LEU A 23 -3.61 -12.75 -4.72
N ASP A 24 -3.63 -14.05 -4.99
CA ASP A 24 -4.66 -14.74 -5.80
C ASP A 24 -6.03 -14.84 -5.08
N SER A 25 -6.23 -14.04 -4.05
CA SER A 25 -7.49 -13.93 -3.31
C SER A 25 -8.40 -12.88 -3.94
N ASP A 26 -9.71 -13.18 -3.94
CA ASP A 26 -10.74 -12.20 -4.32
C ASP A 26 -10.68 -10.93 -3.46
N TYR A 27 -10.17 -11.03 -2.22
CA TYR A 27 -10.03 -9.89 -1.31
C TYR A 27 -8.90 -8.93 -1.69
N ALA A 28 -7.93 -9.37 -2.49
CA ALA A 28 -6.77 -8.57 -2.86
C ALA A 28 -6.76 -8.15 -4.33
N ARG A 29 -7.79 -8.51 -5.09
CA ARG A 29 -7.92 -8.19 -6.51
C ARG A 29 -8.04 -6.69 -6.76
N PHE A 30 -7.30 -6.18 -7.74
CA PHE A 30 -7.45 -4.82 -8.24
C PHE A 30 -8.60 -4.74 -9.27
N PRO A 31 -9.46 -3.70 -9.25
CA PRO A 31 -9.51 -2.62 -8.25
C PRO A 31 -10.17 -3.06 -6.95
N MET A 32 -9.55 -2.71 -5.83
CA MET A 32 -10.07 -2.94 -4.49
C MET A 32 -10.95 -1.78 -4.06
N ASN A 33 -12.17 -2.07 -3.62
CA ASN A 33 -13.11 -1.07 -3.13
C ASN A 33 -13.89 -1.60 -1.92
N TYR A 34 -13.35 -1.38 -0.74
CA TYR A 34 -13.96 -1.73 0.53
C TYR A 34 -14.05 -0.49 1.42
N GLU A 35 -15.10 -0.44 2.25
CA GLU A 35 -15.42 0.74 3.06
C GLU A 35 -14.39 0.99 4.18
N LYS A 36 -13.90 -0.07 4.82
CA LYS A 36 -12.96 0.00 5.95
C LYS A 36 -12.06 -1.22 6.03
N TRP A 37 -10.89 -1.03 6.62
CA TRP A 37 -10.01 -2.14 7.02
C TRP A 37 -10.68 -2.92 8.16
N CYS A 38 -10.66 -4.25 8.08
CA CYS A 38 -11.11 -5.08 9.19
C CYS A 38 -10.09 -5.02 10.33
N HIS A 39 -10.55 -4.96 11.58
CA HIS A 39 -9.64 -5.16 12.71
C HIS A 39 -9.28 -6.64 12.81
N PRO A 40 -8.06 -7.00 13.28
CA PRO A 40 -7.68 -8.39 13.46
C PRO A 40 -8.54 -9.15 14.48
N LYS A 41 -9.25 -8.43 15.37
CA LYS A 41 -10.21 -8.99 16.33
C LYS A 41 -11.61 -9.21 15.72
N ASP A 42 -11.89 -8.61 14.58
CA ASP A 42 -13.19 -8.71 13.92
C ASP A 42 -13.28 -10.00 13.10
N LYS A 43 -14.52 -10.36 12.78
CA LYS A 43 -14.80 -11.38 11.77
C LYS A 43 -14.86 -10.69 10.40
N GLY A 44 -14.26 -11.34 9.41
CA GLY A 44 -14.32 -10.91 8.01
C GLY A 44 -15.76 -10.99 7.47
N PRO A 45 -15.97 -10.50 6.25
CA PRO A 45 -17.30 -10.45 5.63
C PRO A 45 -17.97 -11.83 5.48
N LYS A 46 -17.19 -12.92 5.42
CA LYS A 46 -17.68 -14.31 5.37
C LYS A 46 -17.79 -14.97 6.76
N GLY A 47 -17.58 -14.23 7.85
CA GLY A 47 -17.58 -14.77 9.21
C GLY A 47 -16.25 -15.40 9.65
N GLU A 48 -15.23 -15.35 8.80
CA GLU A 48 -13.89 -15.90 9.05
C GLU A 48 -13.11 -15.04 10.05
N PRO A 49 -12.28 -15.62 10.93
CA PRO A 49 -11.44 -14.83 11.83
C PRO A 49 -10.39 -14.05 11.02
N CYS A 50 -10.27 -12.74 11.26
CA CYS A 50 -9.27 -11.90 10.61
C CYS A 50 -7.84 -12.19 11.07
N TYR A 51 -7.68 -12.88 12.20
CA TYR A 51 -6.41 -13.34 12.74
C TYR A 51 -6.50 -14.80 13.18
N ILE A 52 -5.57 -15.60 12.70
CA ILE A 52 -5.39 -16.99 13.10
C ILE A 52 -3.98 -17.13 13.63
N LYS A 53 -3.85 -17.32 14.95
CA LYS A 53 -2.57 -17.66 15.56
C LYS A 53 -2.17 -19.06 15.10
N SER A 54 -1.11 -19.15 14.30
CA SER A 54 -0.57 -20.40 13.78
C SER A 54 0.90 -20.17 13.40
N GLU A 55 1.63 -21.25 13.25
CA GLU A 55 3.00 -21.23 12.71
C GLU A 55 2.97 -21.12 11.18
N ASP A 56 4.12 -20.96 10.54
CA ASP A 56 4.21 -20.86 9.08
C ASP A 56 3.92 -22.22 8.44
N VAL A 57 2.65 -22.47 8.11
CA VAL A 57 2.17 -23.66 7.38
C VAL A 57 2.28 -23.46 5.86
N GLY A 58 2.88 -22.35 5.40
CA GLY A 58 3.01 -21.99 3.99
C GLY A 58 1.87 -21.12 3.47
N ILE A 59 1.64 -21.19 2.15
CA ILE A 59 0.70 -20.32 1.42
C ILE A 59 -0.73 -20.75 1.75
N LYS A 60 -1.50 -19.84 2.34
CA LYS A 60 -2.92 -20.03 2.62
C LYS A 60 -3.75 -19.05 1.80
N LYS A 61 -4.76 -19.54 1.10
CA LYS A 61 -5.68 -18.68 0.34
C LYS A 61 -6.37 -17.70 1.30
N ASP A 62 -6.46 -16.44 0.91
CA ASP A 62 -7.08 -15.33 1.67
C ASP A 62 -6.31 -14.84 2.92
N TYR A 63 -5.17 -15.44 3.24
CA TYR A 63 -4.39 -15.15 4.44
C TYR A 63 -2.90 -14.97 4.14
N VAL A 64 -2.29 -14.02 4.85
CA VAL A 64 -0.85 -13.74 4.78
C VAL A 64 -0.22 -14.08 6.12
N TYR A 65 0.82 -14.91 6.10
CA TYR A 65 1.62 -15.15 7.30
C TYR A 65 2.46 -13.92 7.62
N CYS A 66 2.19 -13.30 8.76
CA CYS A 66 2.92 -12.13 9.23
C CYS A 66 3.80 -12.55 10.41
N LYS A 67 5.12 -12.36 10.28
CA LYS A 67 6.07 -12.60 11.39
C LYS A 67 5.94 -11.54 12.49
N ALA A 68 5.71 -10.29 12.09
CA ALA A 68 5.56 -9.14 12.98
C ALA A 68 4.18 -8.50 12.78
N GLY A 69 3.15 -9.08 13.38
CA GLY A 69 1.80 -8.52 13.42
C GLY A 69 1.44 -7.95 14.79
N THR A 70 0.42 -7.09 14.85
CA THR A 70 -0.04 -6.44 16.09
C THR A 70 -0.41 -7.43 17.21
N PHE A 71 -0.84 -8.64 16.86
CA PHE A 71 -1.20 -9.71 17.81
C PHE A 71 -0.18 -10.85 17.88
N GLY A 72 1.02 -10.62 17.35
CA GLY A 72 2.09 -11.61 17.26
C GLY A 72 2.13 -12.32 15.89
N PRO A 73 3.00 -13.35 15.78
CA PRO A 73 3.15 -14.13 14.55
C PRO A 73 1.89 -14.97 14.28
N GLY A 74 1.44 -14.95 13.03
CA GLY A 74 0.28 -15.74 12.60
C GLY A 74 -0.26 -15.30 11.24
N TYR A 75 -1.38 -15.89 10.85
CA TYR A 75 -2.07 -15.56 9.60
C TYR A 75 -3.03 -14.41 9.80
N TYR A 76 -2.83 -13.34 9.04
CA TYR A 76 -3.72 -12.19 8.98
C TYR A 76 -4.47 -12.21 7.67
N SER A 77 -5.77 -11.94 7.72
CA SER A 77 -6.58 -11.85 6.50
C SER A 77 -6.10 -10.68 5.63
N LEU A 78 -6.19 -10.87 4.31
CA LEU A 78 -5.96 -9.80 3.31
C LEU A 78 -6.92 -8.61 3.48
N MET A 79 -7.99 -8.75 4.26
CA MET A 79 -8.89 -7.64 4.64
C MET A 79 -8.33 -6.73 5.73
N THR A 80 -7.17 -7.07 6.31
CA THR A 80 -6.50 -6.27 7.35
C THR A 80 -5.34 -5.49 6.76
N ARG A 81 -5.16 -4.25 7.22
CA ARG A 81 -4.04 -3.40 6.78
C ARG A 81 -2.66 -4.02 7.06
N ILE A 82 -2.53 -4.78 8.14
CA ILE A 82 -1.27 -5.41 8.59
C ILE A 82 -0.75 -6.44 7.58
N SER A 83 -1.67 -7.14 6.90
CA SER A 83 -1.30 -8.10 5.85
C SER A 83 -0.51 -7.40 4.73
N TYR A 84 -0.98 -6.24 4.26
CA TYR A 84 -0.33 -5.46 3.21
C TYR A 84 1.00 -4.85 3.63
N VAL A 85 1.15 -4.47 4.90
CA VAL A 85 2.46 -4.02 5.45
C VAL A 85 3.49 -5.15 5.37
N ASN A 86 3.10 -6.37 5.77
CA ASN A 86 4.00 -7.53 5.71
C ASN A 86 4.26 -7.95 4.26
N LEU A 87 3.25 -7.93 3.39
CA LEU A 87 3.42 -8.22 1.97
C LEU A 87 4.35 -7.22 1.30
N TYR A 88 4.24 -5.93 1.62
CA TYR A 88 5.15 -4.91 1.12
C TYR A 88 6.60 -5.20 1.54
N SER A 89 6.84 -5.46 2.83
CA SER A 89 8.17 -5.82 3.32
C SER A 89 8.71 -7.12 2.70
N LYS A 90 7.85 -8.13 2.51
CA LYS A 90 8.22 -9.40 1.87
C LYS A 90 8.58 -9.20 0.41
N HIS A 91 7.76 -8.44 -0.33
CA HIS A 91 8.01 -8.07 -1.73
C HIS A 91 9.32 -7.31 -1.87
N ASP A 92 9.55 -6.31 -1.01
CA ASP A 92 10.78 -5.50 -1.03
C ASP A 92 12.02 -6.33 -0.70
N SER A 93 11.91 -7.28 0.24
CA SER A 93 13.01 -8.22 0.54
C SER A 93 13.27 -9.23 -0.57
N ASN A 94 12.25 -9.53 -1.38
CA ASN A 94 12.34 -10.41 -2.54
C ASN A 94 12.76 -9.66 -3.81
N ALA A 95 13.05 -8.36 -3.71
CA ALA A 95 13.56 -7.59 -4.84
C ALA A 95 14.84 -8.27 -5.35
N THR A 96 14.73 -8.88 -6.53
CA THR A 96 15.86 -9.49 -7.23
C THR A 96 16.94 -8.43 -7.34
N GLY A 97 18.10 -8.70 -6.75
CA GLY A 97 19.26 -7.80 -6.72
C GLY A 97 19.73 -7.46 -8.13
N PHE A 98 19.06 -6.51 -8.76
CA PHE A 98 19.44 -6.00 -10.05
C PHE A 98 20.49 -4.93 -9.80
N CYS A 99 21.76 -5.31 -10.01
CA CYS A 99 22.85 -4.37 -10.20
C CYS A 99 22.35 -3.27 -11.16
N GLY A 100 22.58 -1.99 -10.83
CA GLY A 100 21.98 -0.79 -11.46
C GLY A 100 22.18 -0.61 -12.98
N CYS A 101 22.69 -1.64 -13.67
CA CYS A 101 22.71 -1.77 -15.11
C CYS A 101 21.71 -2.86 -15.55
N ALA A 102 20.43 -2.50 -15.71
CA ALA A 102 19.47 -3.35 -16.43
C ALA A 102 19.83 -3.34 -17.94
N CYS A 103 20.80 -4.17 -18.30
CA CYS A 103 21.40 -4.22 -19.64
C CYS A 103 20.46 -4.80 -20.70
N ASN A 104 19.45 -5.60 -20.31
CA ASN A 104 18.52 -6.21 -21.25
C ASN A 104 17.10 -5.66 -21.12
N ALA A 105 16.37 -5.61 -22.24
CA ALA A 105 14.99 -5.13 -22.28
C ALA A 105 14.01 -6.02 -21.47
N ALA A 106 14.27 -7.33 -21.38
CA ALA A 106 13.47 -8.25 -20.58
C ALA A 106 13.59 -7.95 -19.07
N ASP A 107 14.81 -7.64 -18.62
CA ASP A 107 15.10 -7.33 -17.22
C ASP A 107 14.46 -6.01 -16.80
N ARG A 108 14.45 -5.00 -17.69
CA ARG A 108 13.73 -3.75 -17.45
C ARG A 108 12.23 -3.97 -17.29
N ARG A 109 11.62 -4.83 -18.10
CA ARG A 109 10.18 -5.14 -17.98
C ARG A 109 9.86 -5.81 -16.64
N LEU A 110 10.70 -6.74 -16.18
CA LEU A 110 10.52 -7.37 -14.88
C LEU A 110 10.68 -6.36 -13.73
N LEU A 111 11.62 -5.42 -13.85
CA LEU A 111 11.80 -4.33 -12.90
C LEU A 111 10.55 -3.42 -12.86
N ASP A 112 10.03 -3.05 -14.03
CA ASP A 112 8.81 -2.24 -14.13
C ASP A 112 7.61 -2.96 -13.52
N GLU A 113 7.42 -4.26 -13.79
CA GLU A 113 6.37 -5.08 -13.17
C GLU A 113 6.53 -5.16 -11.65
N HIS A 114 7.76 -5.34 -11.17
CA HIS A 114 8.05 -5.39 -9.73
C HIS A 114 7.75 -4.06 -9.05
N ASP A 115 8.14 -2.94 -9.66
CA ASP A 115 7.89 -1.59 -9.17
C ASP A 115 6.41 -1.23 -9.16
N ASP A 116 5.64 -1.67 -10.16
CA ASP A 116 4.19 -1.46 -10.19
C ASP A 116 3.48 -2.19 -9.03
N VAL A 117 3.85 -3.45 -8.78
CA VAL A 117 3.31 -4.21 -7.62
C VAL A 117 3.73 -3.57 -6.31
N LYS A 118 5.00 -3.12 -6.20
CA LYS A 118 5.51 -2.41 -5.02
C LYS A 118 4.73 -1.13 -4.76
N ARG A 119 4.47 -0.31 -5.78
CA ARG A 119 3.67 0.92 -5.68
C ARG A 119 2.24 0.63 -5.25
N LEU A 120 1.61 -0.42 -5.80
CA LEU A 120 0.26 -0.81 -5.41
C LEU A 120 0.20 -1.20 -3.93
N LEU A 121 1.11 -2.08 -3.48
CA LEU A 121 1.18 -2.50 -2.08
C LEU A 121 1.46 -1.31 -1.15
N TYR A 122 2.34 -0.41 -1.57
CA TYR A 122 2.65 0.82 -0.84
C TYR A 122 1.41 1.73 -0.69
N GLY A 123 0.66 1.95 -1.76
CA GLY A 123 -0.58 2.71 -1.72
C GLY A 123 -1.60 2.08 -0.77
N ARG A 124 -1.76 0.76 -0.82
CA ARG A 124 -2.69 0.02 0.04
C ARG A 124 -2.31 0.09 1.52
N GLN A 125 -1.03 -0.05 1.87
CA GLN A 125 -0.61 0.08 3.28
C GLN A 125 -0.73 1.53 3.79
N MET A 126 -0.60 2.54 2.94
CA MET A 126 -0.71 3.94 3.34
C MET A 126 -2.16 4.43 3.39
N SER A 127 -3.06 3.84 2.62
CA SER A 127 -4.45 4.29 2.58
C SER A 127 -5.19 4.01 3.89
N PRO A 128 -5.97 4.98 4.43
CA PRO A 128 -6.81 4.76 5.61
C PRO A 128 -7.98 3.82 5.33
N ARG A 129 -8.30 3.57 4.05
CA ARG A 129 -9.36 2.67 3.61
C ARG A 129 -8.84 1.71 2.53
N PRO A 130 -9.36 0.49 2.45
CA PRO A 130 -9.05 -0.45 1.38
C PRO A 130 -9.72 -0.03 0.06
N ASN A 131 -9.33 1.13 -0.46
CA ASN A 131 -9.80 1.67 -1.73
C ASN A 131 -8.60 2.18 -2.52
N ASP A 132 -8.37 1.58 -3.69
CA ASP A 132 -7.21 1.88 -4.52
C ASP A 132 -7.25 3.32 -5.08
N THR A 133 -8.43 3.90 -5.31
CA THR A 133 -8.55 5.30 -5.76
C THR A 133 -8.19 6.30 -4.67
N ALA A 134 -8.54 5.99 -3.42
CA ALA A 134 -8.15 6.80 -2.26
C ALA A 134 -6.64 6.68 -1.99
N ALA A 135 -6.08 5.49 -2.18
CA ALA A 135 -4.65 5.23 -2.08
C ALA A 135 -3.85 6.06 -3.11
N GLU A 136 -4.31 6.08 -4.36
CA GLU A 136 -3.68 6.83 -5.44
C GLU A 136 -3.69 8.34 -5.16
N LYS A 137 -4.84 8.90 -4.75
CA LYS A 137 -4.95 10.32 -4.38
C LYS A 137 -3.97 10.68 -3.26
N ARG A 138 -3.89 9.85 -2.23
CA ARG A 138 -2.96 10.08 -1.11
C ARG A 138 -1.49 10.03 -1.55
N ALA A 139 -1.14 9.09 -2.43
CA ALA A 139 0.21 9.02 -3.00
C ALA A 139 0.55 10.28 -3.81
N MET A 140 -0.41 10.82 -4.57
CA MET A 140 -0.25 12.10 -5.26
C MET A 140 -0.06 13.28 -4.29
N ASP A 141 -0.88 13.37 -3.24
CA ASP A 141 -0.79 14.43 -2.23
C ASP A 141 0.57 14.40 -1.51
N GLU A 142 1.06 13.21 -1.16
CA GLU A 142 2.36 13.02 -0.50
C GLU A 142 3.52 13.36 -1.44
N SER A 143 3.42 13.01 -2.73
CA SER A 143 4.42 13.39 -3.73
C SER A 143 4.52 14.90 -3.94
N HIS A 144 3.38 15.61 -3.94
CA HIS A 144 3.35 17.07 -3.99
C HIS A 144 3.94 17.69 -2.73
N GLY A 145 3.61 17.14 -1.55
CA GLY A 145 4.18 17.58 -0.28
C GLY A 145 5.70 17.45 -0.23
N MET A 146 6.24 16.31 -0.66
CA MET A 146 7.68 16.08 -0.74
C MET A 146 8.37 16.98 -1.78
N ALA A 147 7.78 17.16 -2.96
CA ALA A 147 8.31 18.08 -3.98
C ALA A 147 8.35 19.53 -3.49
N THR A 148 7.30 19.96 -2.77
CA THR A 148 7.23 21.29 -2.17
C THR A 148 8.29 21.47 -1.07
N ALA A 149 8.46 20.45 -0.22
CA ALA A 149 9.48 20.48 0.83
C ALA A 149 10.92 20.49 0.26
N ALA A 150 11.18 19.72 -0.79
CA ALA A 150 12.46 19.73 -1.49
C ALA A 150 12.76 21.11 -2.11
N TYR A 151 11.78 21.70 -2.81
CA TYR A 151 11.91 23.05 -3.36
C TYR A 151 12.17 24.11 -2.26
N ALA A 152 11.49 24.00 -1.12
CA ALA A 152 11.69 24.90 0.01
C ALA A 152 13.06 24.71 0.70
N GLY A 153 13.61 23.50 0.68
CA GLY A 153 14.96 23.20 1.19
C GLY A 153 16.07 23.71 0.27
N ASP A 154 15.87 23.63 -1.04
CA ASP A 154 16.83 24.11 -2.05
C ASP A 154 16.77 25.64 -2.24
N ASN A 155 15.66 26.29 -1.90
CA ASN A 155 15.47 27.74 -1.94
C ASN A 155 15.05 28.30 -0.56
N PRO A 156 15.96 28.37 0.43
CA PRO A 156 15.64 28.75 1.82
C PRO A 156 15.24 30.23 2.03
N GLY A 157 14.84 30.95 0.98
CA GLY A 157 14.40 32.36 1.02
C GLY A 157 13.12 32.67 0.23
N GLU A 158 12.56 31.73 -0.54
CA GLU A 158 11.29 31.93 -1.24
C GLU A 158 10.12 31.43 -0.40
N PHE A 159 9.61 32.30 0.48
CA PHE A 159 8.38 32.07 1.20
C PHE A 159 7.21 32.09 0.21
N LEU A 160 6.70 30.92 -0.20
CA LEU A 160 5.54 30.85 -1.09
C LEU A 160 4.32 31.50 -0.41
N PRO A 161 3.77 32.61 -0.96
CA PRO A 161 2.56 33.20 -0.42
C PRO A 161 1.37 32.37 -0.91
N GLY A 162 0.74 31.59 -0.04
CA GLY A 162 -0.47 30.89 -0.51
C GLY A 162 -1.19 29.91 0.40
N PHE A 163 -0.67 29.52 1.56
CA PHE A 163 -1.43 28.67 2.49
C PHE A 163 -1.90 29.46 3.71
N ILE A 164 -2.89 30.34 3.49
CA ILE A 164 -3.74 30.82 4.58
C ILE A 164 -4.53 29.60 5.06
N ARG A 165 -4.16 29.09 6.24
CA ARG A 165 -4.97 28.17 7.04
C ARG A 165 -6.40 28.75 7.13
N GLN A 166 -7.33 28.21 6.37
CA GLN A 166 -8.74 28.34 6.71
C GLN A 166 -9.05 27.39 7.87
N ASP A 167 -9.74 27.96 8.85
CA ASP A 167 -10.48 27.33 9.93
C ASP A 167 -9.69 26.63 11.06
N GLN A 168 -9.52 27.38 12.14
CA GLN A 168 -10.08 26.93 13.42
C GLN A 168 -10.96 28.02 14.04
N THR A 169 -12.26 27.79 13.89
CA THR A 169 -13.33 28.26 14.77
C THR A 169 -12.94 28.16 16.25
N LYS A 170 -13.00 29.29 16.98
CA LYS A 170 -13.35 29.29 18.41
C LYS A 170 -14.40 30.37 18.69
N SER A 171 -15.63 29.91 18.61
CA SER A 171 -16.76 30.38 19.41
C SER A 171 -16.42 30.33 20.91
N ASN A 172 -16.59 31.44 21.62
CA ASN A 172 -17.39 31.55 22.86
C ASN A 172 -16.97 32.76 23.70
N CYS A 173 -17.69 33.87 23.54
CA CYS A 173 -17.87 34.90 24.56
C CYS A 173 -19.35 35.31 24.59
N LYS A 174 -20.11 34.70 25.50
CA LYS A 174 -21.40 35.10 26.10
C LYS A 174 -21.53 34.18 27.33
N SER A 175 -21.76 34.60 28.56
CA SER A 175 -22.22 35.85 29.15
C SER A 175 -21.60 36.03 30.52
#